data_AF-A0A1Z9E8Y4-F1
#
_entry.id   AF-A0A1Z9E8Y4-F1
#
_cell.length_a   1.000
_cell.length_b   1.000
_cell.length_c   1.000
_cell.angle_alpha   90.00
_cell.angle_beta   90.00
_cell.angle_gamma   90.00
#
_symmetry.space_group_name_H-M   'P 1'
#
loop_
_entity.id
_entity.type
_entity.pdbx_description
1 polymer ?
#
loop_
_entity_poly.entity_id
_entity_poly.type
_entity_poly.pdbx_seq_one_letter_code
_entity_poly.pdbx_strand_id
1 'polypeptide(L)'
;MIETIDIDHTKIQDSILFCEEVYIQYDCIYNDADQNIPAFQITENMAEGGKYRVNARRQQYTADHTLIYIFPYIASFDTIDECKQFIFEYINESVSQAIFNDQHTNALRAMK
;
A
#
# COMPACT_ATOMS: atom_id res chain seq x y z
N MET A 1 39.89 -11.75 17.63
CA MET A 1 39.06 -10.58 17.97
C MET A 1 37.67 -10.91 17.50
N ILE A 2 36.70 -10.88 18.40
CA ILE A 2 35.28 -11.03 18.05
C ILE A 2 34.79 -9.60 17.81
N GLU A 3 34.45 -9.27 16.57
CA GLU A 3 33.79 -8.01 16.27
C GLU A 3 32.38 -8.09 16.85
N THR A 4 32.13 -7.29 17.88
CA THR A 4 30.79 -7.10 18.43
C THR A 4 29.99 -6.32 17.40
N ILE A 5 28.92 -6.91 16.87
CA ILE A 5 27.96 -6.19 16.02
C ILE A 5 27.27 -5.15 16.91
N ASP A 6 27.53 -3.88 16.63
CA ASP A 6 26.86 -2.75 17.26
C ASP A 6 25.43 -2.64 16.70
N ILE A 7 24.45 -2.92 17.55
CA ILE A 7 23.02 -2.93 17.20
C ILE A 7 22.38 -1.56 17.51
N ASP A 8 23.14 -0.59 18.05
CA ASP A 8 22.61 0.69 18.53
C ASP A 8 22.61 1.79 17.45
N HIS A 9 23.00 1.51 16.20
CA HIS A 9 22.77 2.44 15.09
C HIS A 9 21.32 2.34 14.58
N THR A 10 20.36 2.62 15.46
CA THR A 10 18.95 2.77 15.10
C THR A 10 18.64 4.25 14.89
N LYS A 11 18.40 4.64 13.64
CA LYS A 11 17.78 5.94 13.36
C LYS A 11 16.27 5.78 13.53
N ILE A 12 15.73 6.27 14.63
CA ILE A 12 14.28 6.45 14.77
C ILE A 12 13.90 7.51 13.74
N GLN A 13 13.31 7.08 12.62
CA GLN A 13 12.85 7.98 11.58
C GLN A 13 11.49 8.52 12.01
N ASP A 14 11.40 9.85 12.08
CA ASP A 14 10.17 10.55 12.43
C ASP A 14 9.00 10.02 11.59
N SER A 15 7.86 9.84 12.27
CA SER A 15 6.55 9.45 11.73
C SER A 15 6.32 9.95 10.31
N ILE A 16 5.74 9.13 9.43
CA ILE A 16 5.19 9.57 8.15
C ILE A 16 4.33 10.84 8.42
N LEU A 17 4.79 12.03 8.00
CA LEU A 17 4.09 13.29 8.28
C LEU A 17 2.92 13.49 7.33
N PHE A 18 2.96 12.81 6.17
CA PHE A 18 1.92 12.85 5.16
C PHE A 18 1.53 11.45 4.70
N CYS A 19 0.24 11.12 4.85
CA CYS A 19 -0.40 9.95 4.29
C CYS A 19 -1.75 10.38 3.69
N GLU A 20 -1.91 10.17 2.38
CA GLU A 20 -3.19 10.33 1.70
C GLU A 20 -3.68 8.95 1.24
N GLU A 21 -4.87 8.58 1.71
CA GLU A 21 -5.54 7.33 1.35
C GLU A 21 -6.45 7.54 0.15
N VAL A 22 -6.30 6.70 -0.87
CA VAL A 22 -7.06 6.79 -2.11
C VAL A 22 -8.00 5.60 -2.22
N TYR A 23 -9.28 5.90 -2.36
CA TYR A 23 -10.37 4.93 -2.47
C TYR A 23 -10.93 4.92 -3.90
N ILE A 24 -11.20 3.73 -4.42
CA ILE A 24 -11.89 3.56 -5.71
C ILE A 24 -13.35 3.21 -5.42
N GLN A 25 -14.27 3.97 -6.00
CA GLN A 25 -15.71 3.84 -5.71
C GLN A 25 -16.26 2.41 -5.94
N TYR A 26 -15.78 1.71 -6.96
CA TYR A 26 -16.26 0.37 -7.33
C TYR A 26 -15.49 -0.77 -6.64
N ASP A 27 -14.42 -0.45 -5.91
CA ASP A 27 -13.55 -1.41 -5.25
C ASP A 27 -13.52 -1.12 -3.75
N CYS A 28 -14.67 -1.34 -3.13
CA CYS A 28 -14.87 -1.14 -1.70
C CYS A 28 -14.66 -2.46 -0.96
N ILE A 29 -13.62 -2.52 -0.12
CA ILE A 29 -13.26 -3.69 0.68
C ILE A 29 -13.20 -3.26 2.14
N TYR A 30 -13.84 -4.01 3.02
CA TYR A 30 -13.82 -3.76 4.46
C TYR A 30 -13.00 -4.84 5.18
N ASN A 31 -12.31 -4.46 6.25
CA ASN A 31 -11.70 -5.43 7.18
C ASN A 31 -12.70 -5.89 8.25
N ASP A 32 -12.27 -6.82 9.10
CA ASP A 32 -13.07 -7.37 10.21
C ASP A 32 -13.48 -6.32 11.27
N ALA A 33 -12.89 -5.12 11.22
CA ALA A 33 -13.23 -3.98 12.07
C ALA A 33 -14.19 -2.98 11.37
N ASP A 34 -14.83 -3.39 10.27
CA ASP A 34 -15.73 -2.57 9.43
C ASP A 34 -15.07 -1.30 8.86
N GLN A 35 -13.74 -1.28 8.74
CA GLN A 35 -13.00 -0.16 8.15
C GLN A 35 -12.78 -0.41 6.66
N ASN A 36 -13.11 0.59 5.84
CA ASN A 36 -12.83 0.56 4.40
C ASN A 36 -11.32 0.61 4.18
N ILE A 37 -10.80 -0.33 3.40
CA ILE A 37 -9.36 -0.44 3.12
C ILE A 37 -9.06 0.29 1.81
N PRO A 38 -8.21 1.33 1.82
CA PRO A 38 -7.92 2.11 0.64
C PRO A 38 -7.26 1.26 -0.45
N ALA A 39 -7.50 1.61 -1.71
CA ALA A 39 -6.88 0.95 -2.85
C ALA A 39 -5.41 1.36 -3.00
N PHE A 40 -5.08 2.62 -2.67
CA PHE A 40 -3.72 3.13 -2.68
C PHE A 40 -3.44 4.03 -1.48
N GLN A 41 -2.16 4.19 -1.18
CA GLN A 41 -1.65 5.16 -0.22
C GLN A 41 -0.53 5.98 -0.87
N ILE A 42 -0.66 7.30 -0.81
CA ILE A 42 0.43 8.23 -1.13
C ILE A 42 1.06 8.63 0.19
N THR A 43 2.34 8.36 0.37
CA THR A 43 3.07 8.79 1.57
C THR A 43 4.30 9.58 1.19
N GLU A 44 4.87 10.32 2.14
CA GLU A 44 6.24 10.78 2.01
C GLU A 44 7.19 9.63 1.68
N ASN A 45 8.13 9.90 0.79
CA ASN A 45 9.23 9.00 0.48
C ASN A 45 10.45 9.44 1.29
N MET A 46 10.87 8.58 2.22
CA MET A 46 12.00 8.84 3.10
C MET A 46 13.32 8.27 2.56
N ALA A 47 13.30 7.70 1.34
CA ALA A 47 14.45 7.14 0.63
C ALA A 47 14.91 8.05 -0.54
N GLU A 48 16.02 7.70 -1.19
CA GLU A 48 16.46 8.40 -2.42
C GLU A 48 15.45 8.19 -3.57
N GLY A 49 15.01 9.27 -4.22
CA GLY A 49 13.99 9.25 -5.28
C GLY A 49 13.05 10.45 -5.23
N GLY A 50 11.87 10.32 -5.85
CA GLY A 50 10.82 11.34 -5.79
C GLY A 50 10.30 11.53 -4.37
N LYS A 51 9.83 12.75 -4.03
CA LYS A 51 9.39 13.15 -2.68
C LYS A 51 8.24 12.33 -2.09
N TYR A 52 7.39 11.78 -2.95
CA TYR A 52 6.21 11.00 -2.57
C TYR A 52 6.30 9.60 -3.17
N ARG A 53 5.78 8.62 -2.45
CA ARG A 53 5.66 7.24 -2.92
C ARG A 53 4.21 6.81 -2.98
N VAL A 54 3.88 6.08 -4.03
CA VAL A 54 2.59 5.41 -4.23
C VAL A 54 2.73 3.96 -3.83
N ASN A 55 1.80 3.51 -3.00
CA ASN A 55 1.69 2.13 -2.55
C ASN A 55 0.31 1.61 -2.94
N ALA A 56 0.23 0.38 -3.45
CA ALA A 56 -1.04 -0.24 -3.86
C ALA A 56 -1.43 -1.36 -2.91
N ARG A 57 -2.74 -1.48 -2.64
CA ARG A 57 -3.28 -2.54 -1.80
C ARG A 57 -3.00 -3.91 -2.42
N ARG A 58 -2.51 -4.83 -1.60
CA ARG A 58 -2.34 -6.24 -1.94
C ARG A 58 -2.82 -7.12 -0.79
N GLN A 59 -3.65 -8.10 -1.11
CA GLN A 59 -4.00 -9.18 -0.22
C GLN A 59 -2.82 -10.14 -0.02
N GLN A 60 -2.58 -10.52 1.24
CA GLN A 60 -1.59 -11.50 1.59
C GLN A 60 -2.17 -12.42 2.67
N TYR A 61 -1.96 -13.72 2.54
CA TYR A 61 -2.31 -14.67 3.59
C TYR A 61 -1.08 -14.92 4.47
N THR A 62 -1.29 -14.88 5.77
CA THR A 62 -0.28 -15.29 6.75
C THR A 62 -0.16 -16.82 6.81
N ALA A 63 0.84 -17.34 7.53
CA ALA A 63 1.06 -18.78 7.65
C ALA A 63 -0.10 -19.52 8.35
N ASP A 64 -0.86 -18.81 9.18
CA ASP A 64 -2.09 -19.23 9.86
C ASP A 64 -3.35 -19.05 9.01
N HIS A 65 -3.21 -18.76 7.71
CA HIS A 65 -4.31 -18.55 6.76
C HIS A 65 -5.20 -17.33 7.03
N THR A 66 -4.71 -16.36 7.81
CA THR A 66 -5.40 -15.09 8.04
C THR A 66 -5.14 -14.14 6.87
N LEU A 67 -6.21 -13.55 6.32
CA LEU A 67 -6.10 -12.54 5.27
C LEU A 67 -5.67 -11.20 5.87
N ILE A 68 -4.56 -10.65 5.39
CA ILE A 68 -4.09 -9.30 5.72
C ILE A 68 -3.96 -8.44 4.47
N TYR A 69 -4.06 -7.12 4.65
CA TYR A 69 -3.85 -6.15 3.59
C TYR A 69 -2.53 -5.43 3.83
N ILE A 70 -1.70 -5.42 2.80
CA ILE A 70 -0.42 -4.70 2.81
C ILE A 70 -0.38 -3.70 1.66
N PHE A 71 0.53 -2.74 1.77
CA PHE A 71 0.69 -1.66 0.80
C PHE A 71 2.14 -1.62 0.29
N PRO A 72 2.52 -2.56 -0.60
CA PRO A 72 3.81 -2.50 -1.26
C PRO A 72 3.98 -1.23 -2.10
N TYR A 73 5.20 -0.70 -2.09
CA TYR A 73 5.65 0.37 -2.98
C TYR A 73 5.53 -0.04 -4.45
N ILE A 74 5.00 0.86 -5.29
CA ILE A 74 4.90 0.63 -6.74
C ILE A 74 5.54 1.75 -7.59
N ALA A 75 5.59 2.99 -7.10
CA ALA A 75 6.20 4.12 -7.83
C ALA A 75 6.50 5.31 -6.90
N SER A 76 7.38 6.23 -7.31
CA SER A 76 7.63 7.50 -6.61
C SER A 76 7.69 8.68 -7.58
N PHE A 77 7.25 9.85 -7.10
CA PHE A 77 7.11 11.09 -7.87
C PHE A 77 7.43 12.31 -7.00
N ASP A 78 7.65 13.47 -7.62
CA ASP A 78 8.01 14.70 -6.89
C ASP A 78 6.80 15.45 -6.35
N THR A 79 5.62 15.21 -6.91
CA THR A 79 4.37 15.87 -6.51
C THR A 79 3.23 14.87 -6.26
N ILE A 80 2.24 15.31 -5.47
CA ILE A 80 1.01 14.55 -5.22
C ILE A 80 0.17 14.41 -6.50
N ASP A 81 0.16 15.44 -7.36
CA ASP A 81 -0.60 15.42 -8.61
C ASP A 81 -0.07 14.36 -9.57
N GLU A 82 1.26 14.21 -9.68
CA GLU A 82 1.88 13.13 -10.46
C GLU A 82 1.54 11.76 -9.88
N CYS A 83 1.51 11.62 -8.55
CA CYS A 83 1.07 10.38 -7.90
C CYS A 83 -0.37 10.03 -8.30
N LYS A 84 -1.27 11.01 -8.29
CA LYS A 84 -2.70 10.81 -8.65
C LYS A 84 -2.88 10.50 -10.13
N GLN A 85 -2.13 11.18 -11.00
CA GLN A 85 -2.13 10.89 -12.43
C GLN A 85 -1.65 9.46 -12.70
N PHE A 86 -0.56 9.04 -12.05
CA PHE A 86 -0.08 7.67 -12.13
C PHE A 86 -1.10 6.65 -11.62
N ILE A 87 -1.74 6.90 -10.46
CA ILE A 87 -2.79 6.01 -9.94
C ILE A 87 -3.94 5.88 -10.94
N PHE A 88 -4.35 6.99 -11.55
CA PHE A 88 -5.42 7.00 -12.56
C PHE A 88 -5.04 6.16 -13.79
N GLU A 89 -3.82 6.28 -14.29
CA GLU A 89 -3.35 5.47 -15.42
C GLU A 89 -3.26 4.00 -15.02
N TYR A 90 -2.59 3.72 -13.89
CA TYR A 90 -2.36 2.39 -13.36
C TYR A 90 -3.66 1.61 -13.16
N ILE A 91 -4.69 2.22 -12.56
CA ILE A 91 -5.96 1.52 -12.30
C ILE A 91 -6.77 1.26 -13.59
N ASN A 92 -6.50 1.99 -14.67
CA ASN A 92 -7.14 1.78 -15.96
C ASN A 92 -6.40 0.75 -16.84
N GLU A 93 -5.23 0.27 -16.41
CA GLU A 93 -4.56 -0.85 -17.08
C GLU A 93 -5.29 -2.16 -16.84
N SER A 94 -5.41 -2.98 -17.88
CA SER A 94 -6.17 -4.25 -17.84
C SER A 94 -5.64 -5.22 -16.78
N VAL A 95 -4.32 -5.25 -16.57
CA VAL A 95 -3.69 -6.12 -15.57
C VAL A 95 -4.06 -5.66 -14.16
N SER A 96 -3.97 -4.36 -13.89
CA SER A 96 -4.33 -3.78 -12.61
C SER A 96 -5.81 -3.99 -12.30
N GLN A 97 -6.71 -3.76 -13.26
CA GLN A 97 -8.14 -4.05 -13.08
C GLN A 97 -8.40 -5.51 -12.72
N ALA A 98 -7.72 -6.45 -13.38
CA ALA A 98 -7.83 -7.87 -13.05
C ALA A 98 -7.39 -8.16 -11.61
N ILE A 99 -6.27 -7.57 -11.17
CA ILE A 99 -5.74 -7.70 -9.81
C ILE A 99 -6.74 -7.16 -8.77
N PHE A 100 -7.28 -5.96 -8.98
CA PHE A 100 -8.23 -5.35 -8.04
C PHE A 100 -9.56 -6.10 -8.00
N ASN A 101 -10.07 -6.57 -9.14
CA ASN A 101 -11.28 -7.39 -9.19
C ASN A 101 -11.12 -8.74 -8.47
N ASP A 102 -9.97 -9.39 -8.61
CA ASP A 102 -9.67 -10.63 -7.88
C ASP A 102 -9.64 -10.38 -6.37
N GLN A 103 -8.96 -9.32 -5.94
CA GLN A 103 -8.92 -8.91 -4.53
C GLN A 103 -10.32 -8.64 -3.97
N HIS A 104 -11.15 -7.89 -4.70
CA HIS A 104 -12.52 -7.61 -4.31
C HIS A 104 -13.35 -8.90 -4.16
N THR A 105 -13.23 -9.81 -5.13
CA THR A 105 -13.92 -11.10 -5.11
C THR A 105 -13.48 -11.96 -3.92
N ASN A 106 -12.19 -11.99 -3.61
CA ASN A 106 -11.65 -12.73 -2.48
C ASN A 106 -12.11 -12.16 -1.14
N ALA A 107 -12.18 -10.83 -1.01
CA ALA A 107 -12.70 -10.17 0.19
C ALA A 107 -14.15 -10.55 0.46
N LEU A 108 -15.01 -10.52 -0.57
CA LEU A 108 -16.41 -10.93 -0.45
C LEU A 108 -16.60 -12.41 -0.06
N ARG A 109 -15.63 -13.27 -0.39
CA ARG A 109 -15.64 -14.69 0.01
C ARG A 109 -15.20 -14.89 1.46
N ALA A 110 -14.24 -14.09 1.93
CA ALA A 110 -13.75 -14.16 3.31
C ALA A 110 -14.79 -13.69 4.35
N MET A 111 -15.74 -12.83 3.95
CA MET A 111 -16.83 -12.35 4.80
C MET A 111 -18.00 -13.34 4.97
N LYS A 112 -17.94 -14.55 4.39
CA LYS A 112 -18.98 -15.59 4.47
C LYS A 112 -18.58 -16.71 5.41
#